data_AF-A0A0M9FZB8-F1
#
_entry.id   AF-A0A0M9FZB8-F1
#
_cell.length_a   1.000
_cell.length_b   1.000
_cell.length_c   1.000
_cell.angle_alpha   90.00
_cell.angle_beta   90.00
_cell.angle_gamma   90.00
#
_symmetry.space_group_name_H-M   'P 1'
#
loop_
_entity.id
_entity.type
_entity.pdbx_description
1 polymer ?
#
loop_
_entity_poly.entity_id
_entity_poly.type
_entity_poly.pdbx_seq_one_letter_code
_entity_poly.pdbx_strand_id
1 'polypeptide(L)'
;MSAVRWQWLVDFRERAGGQRGSRSKHEGMIDAFRRQQVPCTSVMLPCGDFMLAVDLSPQEADELQQAHQRGSSSAASVLSQAEESTNEVRGATGNAPAEPSPIFGHVCSLVVERKTAADLDASVKGSRYSEQRRLLEASPYALVVWLIEGTDVGGGGAGRSAKGGFFSRPHTCPQQGGSRSPSPAPNDSDVASATDVASVASPTSPSSPVESAQQRVDSACASLGMQQQQQHGSWLVVRTRNTAESVQFLKQLALQVARQLAARRLTHRETSSASRSALPIVTTDMDLARVEVGAHLSSSFCSLPLARMTAPSRGESAAHVCRALSHAFLQFGPTQDCLQSVGALQRRLRAQTAFPRMLLCVRGCSPSLAALLTSKYGSLMGFWRALRRHGREACDADRDIRRLSTAQKKVFILLTEFLLAKDYY
;
A
#
# COMPACT_ATOMS: atom_id res chain seq x y z
N MET A 1 6.28 38.79 -1.55
CA MET A 1 5.24 37.75 -1.43
C MET A 1 5.82 36.63 -0.56
N SER A 2 5.15 36.23 0.53
CA SER A 2 5.66 35.15 1.37
C SER A 2 5.50 33.81 0.63
N ALA A 3 6.62 33.15 0.36
CA ALA A 3 6.60 31.80 -0.22
C ALA A 3 5.84 30.84 0.71
N VAL A 4 4.98 29.99 0.15
CA VAL A 4 4.32 28.92 0.90
C VAL A 4 5.41 27.97 1.41
N ARG A 5 5.54 27.85 2.73
CA ARG A 5 6.50 26.91 3.33
C ARG A 5 5.88 25.52 3.34
N TRP A 6 6.72 24.53 3.04
CA TRP A 6 6.32 23.13 2.94
C TRP A 6 7.48 22.23 3.35
N GLN A 7 7.16 21.00 3.73
CA GLN A 7 8.13 19.99 4.12
C GLN A 7 7.56 18.59 3.97
N TRP A 8 8.38 17.66 3.50
CA TRP A 8 8.04 16.25 3.50
C TRP A 8 8.19 15.64 4.89
N LEU A 9 7.14 15.03 5.40
CA LEU A 9 7.19 14.09 6.50
C LEU A 9 7.61 12.74 5.93
N VAL A 10 8.76 12.22 6.34
CA VAL A 10 9.37 10.99 5.82
C VAL A 10 9.31 9.91 6.88
N ASP A 11 8.75 8.74 6.55
CA ASP A 11 8.72 7.63 7.50
C ASP A 11 10.15 7.25 7.93
N PHE A 12 10.37 7.05 9.23
CA PHE A 12 11.69 6.74 9.79
C PHE A 12 12.30 5.45 9.21
N ARG A 13 11.48 4.51 8.71
CA ARG A 13 11.95 3.27 8.07
C ARG A 13 12.73 3.56 6.78
N GLU A 14 12.42 4.67 6.10
CA GLU A 14 13.16 5.12 4.91
C GLU A 14 14.56 5.66 5.24
N ARG A 15 14.89 5.88 6.53
CA ARG A 15 16.26 6.20 6.96
C ARG A 15 17.20 4.99 6.84
N ALA A 16 16.67 3.77 6.97
CA ALA A 16 17.46 2.56 7.17
C ALA A 16 18.03 1.94 5.88
N GLY A 17 18.01 2.67 4.75
CA GLY A 17 18.52 2.22 3.44
C GLY A 17 20.00 1.84 3.38
N GLY A 18 20.75 1.99 4.47
CA GLY A 18 22.07 1.37 4.67
C GLY A 18 22.02 0.35 5.79
N GLN A 19 21.74 -0.92 5.49
CA GLN A 19 21.83 -1.97 6.50
C GLN A 19 23.29 -2.27 6.85
N ARG A 20 23.54 -2.31 8.17
CA ARG A 20 24.76 -2.81 8.84
C ARG A 20 25.32 -4.04 8.10
N GLY A 21 26.51 -3.89 7.52
CA GLY A 21 27.33 -5.01 7.03
C GLY A 21 27.52 -5.11 5.52
N SER A 22 26.70 -4.41 4.71
CA SER A 22 26.93 -4.37 3.25
C SER A 22 27.65 -3.09 2.85
N ARG A 23 28.82 -3.21 2.21
CA ARG A 23 29.62 -2.10 1.65
C ARG A 23 28.96 -1.43 0.43
N SER A 24 27.66 -1.58 0.20
CA SER A 24 26.98 -0.85 -0.88
C SER A 24 26.60 0.54 -0.42
N LYS A 25 27.21 1.53 -1.08
CA LYS A 25 26.96 2.97 -0.96
C LYS A 25 25.58 3.35 -1.53
N HIS A 26 24.51 2.67 -1.12
CA HIS A 26 23.18 3.17 -1.44
C HIS A 26 22.90 4.35 -0.54
N GLU A 27 22.83 5.51 -1.17
CA GLU A 27 22.44 6.74 -0.53
C GLU A 27 21.04 6.60 0.07
N GLY A 28 20.92 6.88 1.37
CA GLY A 28 19.64 6.88 2.05
C GLY A 28 18.72 7.98 1.50
N MET A 29 17.41 7.74 1.52
CA MET A 29 16.41 8.68 0.99
C MET A 29 16.60 10.09 1.59
N ILE A 30 16.83 10.19 2.90
CA ILE A 30 17.07 11.47 3.59
C ILE A 30 18.32 12.21 3.07
N ASP A 31 19.38 11.49 2.72
CA ASP A 31 20.59 12.12 2.16
C ASP A 31 20.31 12.66 0.76
N ALA A 32 19.49 11.96 -0.03
CA ALA A 32 19.01 12.46 -1.32
C ALA A 32 18.14 13.72 -1.18
N PHE A 33 17.24 13.75 -0.19
CA PHE A 33 16.50 14.97 0.17
C PHE A 33 17.44 16.13 0.49
N ARG A 34 18.46 15.92 1.33
CA ARG A 34 19.43 16.95 1.72
C ARG A 34 20.25 17.46 0.53
N ARG A 35 20.79 16.56 -0.29
CA ARG A 35 21.59 16.94 -1.47
C ARG A 35 20.78 17.74 -2.48
N GLN A 36 19.50 17.42 -2.65
CA GLN A 36 18.60 18.16 -3.53
C GLN A 36 17.93 19.38 -2.87
N GLN A 37 18.33 19.71 -1.63
CA GLN A 37 17.80 20.83 -0.83
C GLN A 37 16.27 20.77 -0.70
N VAL A 38 15.74 19.58 -0.47
CA VAL A 38 14.31 19.35 -0.28
C VAL A 38 14.03 19.32 1.23
N PRO A 39 13.21 20.25 1.76
CA PRO A 39 12.83 20.26 3.17
C PRO A 39 12.14 18.95 3.54
N CYS A 40 12.70 18.23 4.51
CA CYS A 40 12.09 17.03 5.07
C CYS A 40 12.32 16.95 6.58
N THR A 41 11.40 16.31 7.29
CA THR A 41 11.55 15.86 8.67
C THR A 41 11.18 14.40 8.68
N SER A 42 11.93 13.57 9.39
CA SER A 42 11.55 12.17 9.51
C SER A 42 10.81 11.88 10.81
N VAL A 43 9.69 11.18 10.68
CA VAL A 43 8.69 10.90 11.70
C VAL A 43 8.21 9.45 11.58
N MET A 44 7.38 8.99 12.53
CA MET A 44 6.68 7.72 12.41
C MET A 44 5.35 7.92 11.69
N LEU A 45 5.21 7.40 10.47
CA LEU A 45 3.96 7.51 9.73
C LEU A 45 3.08 6.27 9.95
N PRO A 46 1.77 6.45 10.17
CA PRO A 46 0.84 5.33 10.34
C PRO A 46 0.54 4.61 9.02
N CYS A 47 0.70 5.27 7.87
CA CYS A 47 0.67 4.66 6.54
C CYS A 47 1.48 5.49 5.54
N GLY A 48 1.82 4.90 4.40
CA GLY A 48 2.69 5.54 3.43
C GLY A 48 4.10 5.72 3.95
N ASP A 49 4.96 6.23 3.07
CA ASP A 49 6.36 6.53 3.34
C ASP A 49 6.61 8.04 3.32
N PHE A 50 5.74 8.81 2.64
CA PHE A 50 5.82 10.27 2.60
C PHE A 50 4.45 10.94 2.72
N MET A 51 4.39 12.02 3.49
CA MET A 51 3.27 12.96 3.53
C MET A 51 3.78 14.39 3.35
N LEU A 52 3.03 15.24 2.68
CA LEU A 52 3.41 16.64 2.49
C LEU A 52 2.75 17.51 3.55
N ALA A 53 3.56 18.15 4.39
CA ALA A 53 3.11 19.14 5.35
C ALA A 53 3.32 20.56 4.78
N VAL A 54 2.39 21.46 5.09
CA VAL A 54 2.39 22.84 4.59
C VAL A 54 2.09 23.82 5.71
N ASP A 55 2.68 25.02 5.60
CA ASP A 55 2.45 26.13 6.52
C ASP A 55 1.17 26.87 6.15
N LEU A 56 0.08 26.47 6.80
CA LEU A 56 -1.24 27.09 6.70
C LEU A 56 -1.63 27.62 8.07
N SER A 57 -2.14 28.85 8.09
CA SER A 57 -2.82 29.36 9.27
C SER A 57 -4.14 28.61 9.49
N PRO A 58 -4.65 28.52 10.73
CA PRO A 58 -5.95 27.88 10.99
C PRO A 58 -7.08 28.47 10.15
N GLN A 59 -7.11 29.79 10.00
CA GLN A 59 -8.11 30.48 9.16
C GLN A 59 -8.02 30.05 7.69
N GLU A 60 -6.82 29.97 7.11
CA GLU A 60 -6.65 29.52 5.72
C GLU A 60 -7.07 28.05 5.54
N ALA A 61 -6.78 27.19 6.53
CA ALA A 61 -7.19 25.80 6.48
C ALA A 61 -8.73 25.67 6.51
N ASP A 62 -9.40 26.42 7.39
CA ASP A 62 -10.87 26.45 7.49
C ASP A 62 -11.51 26.98 6.20
N GLU A 63 -10.96 28.07 5.63
CA GLU A 63 -11.43 28.63 4.36
C GLU A 63 -11.30 27.63 3.20
N LEU A 64 -10.18 26.89 3.14
CA LEU A 64 -9.96 25.85 2.13
C LEU A 64 -10.95 24.68 2.30
N GLN A 65 -11.21 24.26 3.53
CA GLN A 65 -12.18 23.21 3.84
C GLN A 65 -13.62 23.63 3.49
N GLN A 66 -14.01 24.87 3.82
CA GLN A 66 -15.32 25.41 3.46
C GLN A 66 -15.49 25.59 1.96
N ALA A 67 -14.47 26.11 1.26
CA ALA A 67 -14.49 26.24 -0.20
C ALA A 67 -14.69 24.87 -0.88
N HIS A 68 -14.09 23.82 -0.32
CA HIS A 68 -14.29 22.46 -0.78
C HIS A 68 -15.73 21.96 -0.53
N GLN A 69 -16.28 22.18 0.67
CA GLN A 69 -17.67 21.80 0.98
C GLN A 69 -18.69 22.49 0.06
N ARG A 70 -18.51 23.79 -0.21
CA ARG A 70 -19.38 24.57 -1.12
C ARG A 70 -19.31 24.11 -2.57
N GLY A 71 -18.15 23.61 -3.02
CA GLY A 71 -17.99 23.03 -4.36
C GLY A 71 -18.52 21.60 -4.48
N SER A 72 -18.66 20.87 -3.37
CA SER A 72 -19.11 19.48 -3.33
C SER A 72 -20.62 19.31 -3.07
N SER A 73 -21.31 20.39 -2.64
CA SER A 73 -22.75 20.41 -2.34
C SER A 73 -23.71 20.28 -3.54
N SER A 74 -23.28 19.67 -4.66
CA SER A 74 -24.16 19.32 -5.78
C SER A 74 -24.65 17.84 -5.75
N ALA A 75 -24.18 16.97 -4.84
CA ALA A 75 -24.68 15.58 -4.86
C ALA A 75 -24.62 14.70 -3.57
N ALA A 76 -24.10 15.15 -2.41
CA ALA A 76 -23.87 14.19 -1.30
C ALA A 76 -24.10 14.71 0.12
N SER A 77 -25.05 15.63 0.33
CA SER A 77 -25.42 16.10 1.67
C SER A 77 -26.65 15.35 2.24
N VAL A 78 -26.58 14.02 2.42
CA VAL A 78 -27.63 13.29 3.17
C VAL A 78 -27.11 12.15 4.08
N LEU A 79 -25.84 11.72 4.03
CA LEU A 79 -25.43 10.47 4.72
C LEU A 79 -24.36 10.58 5.82
N SER A 80 -24.15 11.75 6.44
CA SER A 80 -23.15 11.91 7.52
C SER A 80 -23.74 12.23 8.89
N GLN A 81 -24.96 11.76 9.17
CA GLN A 81 -25.58 11.81 10.51
C GLN A 81 -26.16 10.45 10.88
N ALA A 82 -25.32 9.41 10.93
CA ALA A 82 -25.66 8.14 11.57
C ALA A 82 -24.38 7.32 11.76
N GLU A 83 -23.57 7.65 12.77
CA GLU A 83 -22.67 6.72 13.46
C GLU A 83 -21.94 7.47 14.60
N GLU A 84 -22.72 7.99 15.53
CA GLU A 84 -22.22 8.48 16.82
C GLU A 84 -22.87 7.64 17.92
N SER A 85 -22.23 6.52 18.26
CA SER A 85 -22.36 5.84 19.56
C SER A 85 -21.64 4.48 19.55
N THR A 86 -20.32 4.47 19.75
CA THR A 86 -19.68 3.36 20.49
C THR A 86 -18.36 3.81 21.12
N ASN A 87 -18.44 4.03 22.44
CA ASN A 87 -17.40 3.85 23.46
C ASN A 87 -15.99 4.35 23.19
N GLU A 88 -15.69 5.50 23.79
CA GLU A 88 -14.35 5.95 24.15
C GLU A 88 -13.63 4.87 24.98
N VAL A 89 -12.70 4.16 24.35
CA VAL A 89 -11.64 3.46 25.09
C VAL A 89 -10.59 4.50 25.43
N ARG A 90 -10.68 5.00 26.66
CA ARG A 90 -9.71 5.85 27.33
C ARG A 90 -8.33 5.17 27.31
N GLY A 91 -7.50 5.54 26.34
CA GLY A 91 -6.13 5.04 26.20
C GLY A 91 -5.24 5.65 27.26
N ALA A 92 -4.57 4.78 28.03
CA ALA A 92 -3.56 5.15 29.00
C ALA A 92 -2.46 6.03 28.37
N THR A 93 -2.31 7.24 28.89
CA THR A 93 -1.22 8.17 28.58
C THR A 93 0.08 7.65 29.17
N GLY A 94 0.80 6.82 28.42
CA GLY A 94 2.21 6.60 28.65
C GLY A 94 2.99 7.80 28.11
N ASN A 95 3.63 8.56 29.00
CA ASN A 95 4.54 9.65 28.67
C ASN A 95 5.73 9.10 27.86
N ALA A 96 5.59 9.08 26.53
CA ALA A 96 6.71 8.99 25.63
C ALA A 96 7.37 10.39 25.53
N PRO A 97 8.71 10.47 25.41
CA PRO A 97 9.39 11.75 25.25
C PRO A 97 8.81 12.49 24.05
N ALA A 98 8.49 13.77 24.23
CA ALA A 98 7.93 14.64 23.21
C ALA A 98 8.91 14.77 22.05
N GLU A 99 8.78 13.89 21.06
CA GLU A 99 9.36 14.06 19.74
C GLU A 99 8.99 15.46 19.21
N PRO A 100 9.90 16.16 18.52
CA PRO A 100 9.64 17.49 18.02
C PRO A 100 8.37 17.42 17.15
N SER A 101 7.34 18.14 17.61
CA SER A 101 6.09 18.24 16.85
C SER A 101 6.42 18.70 15.42
N PRO A 102 5.79 18.11 14.40
CA PRO A 102 6.04 18.52 13.02
C PRO A 102 5.88 20.04 12.93
N ILE A 103 6.88 20.70 12.33
CA ILE A 103 7.01 22.16 12.30
C ILE A 103 5.77 22.82 11.65
N PHE A 104 5.02 22.06 10.86
CA PHE A 104 3.84 22.52 10.13
C PHE A 104 2.57 21.87 10.67
N GLY A 105 1.55 22.70 10.89
CA GLY A 105 0.29 22.32 11.52
C GLY A 105 -0.64 21.50 10.63
N HIS A 106 -0.44 21.49 9.31
CA HIS A 106 -1.37 20.86 8.36
C HIS A 106 -0.66 19.94 7.36
N VAL A 107 -1.34 18.85 6.99
CA VAL A 107 -0.92 17.92 5.92
C VAL A 107 -1.89 17.96 4.76
N CYS A 108 -1.36 17.85 3.54
CA CYS A 108 -2.17 17.65 2.33
C CYS A 108 -2.91 16.30 2.41
N SER A 109 -4.07 16.21 1.76
CA SER A 109 -4.80 14.95 1.50
C SER A 109 -4.11 14.11 0.40
N LEU A 110 -2.80 13.92 0.58
CA LEU A 110 -1.88 13.24 -0.31
C LEU A 110 -0.96 12.34 0.53
N VAL A 111 -0.88 11.07 0.16
CA VAL A 111 0.09 10.13 0.72
C VAL A 111 0.89 9.48 -0.41
N VAL A 112 2.18 9.25 -0.18
CA VAL A 112 3.05 8.53 -1.11
C VAL A 112 3.51 7.23 -0.44
N GLU A 113 3.28 6.10 -1.10
CA GLU A 113 3.86 4.80 -0.79
C GLU A 113 4.98 4.51 -1.79
N ARG A 114 6.21 4.38 -1.31
CA ARG A 114 7.37 4.04 -2.13
C ARG A 114 7.66 2.54 -2.06
N LYS A 115 8.06 1.98 -3.19
CA LYS A 115 8.46 0.58 -3.26
C LYS A 115 9.59 0.41 -4.26
N THR A 116 10.63 -0.33 -3.90
CA THR A 116 11.55 -0.82 -4.95
C THR A 116 10.85 -1.91 -5.76
N ALA A 117 11.24 -2.11 -7.02
CA ALA A 117 10.69 -3.16 -7.86
C ALA A 117 10.84 -4.56 -7.20
N ALA A 118 11.97 -4.79 -6.53
CA ALA A 118 12.21 -6.02 -5.75
C ALA A 118 11.27 -6.15 -4.55
N ASP A 119 11.10 -5.08 -3.77
CA ASP A 119 10.18 -5.10 -2.63
C ASP A 119 8.72 -5.26 -3.06
N LEU A 120 8.36 -4.74 -4.24
CA LEU A 120 7.03 -4.91 -4.80
C LEU A 120 6.80 -6.37 -5.20
N ASP A 121 7.72 -7.00 -5.95
CA ASP A 121 7.65 -8.43 -6.29
C ASP A 121 7.53 -9.30 -5.03
N ALA A 122 8.37 -9.05 -4.02
CA ALA A 122 8.31 -9.76 -2.76
C ALA A 122 6.97 -9.56 -2.04
N SER A 123 6.42 -8.34 -2.09
CA SER A 123 5.14 -8.02 -1.43
C SER A 123 3.94 -8.64 -2.14
N VAL A 124 3.98 -8.75 -3.47
CA VAL A 124 2.92 -9.37 -4.30
C VAL A 124 2.87 -10.88 -4.08
N LYS A 125 4.01 -11.54 -3.85
CA LYS A 125 4.06 -12.97 -3.49
C LYS A 125 3.43 -13.29 -2.13
N GLY A 126 3.34 -12.29 -1.24
CA GLY A 126 2.78 -12.43 0.10
C GLY A 126 1.47 -11.66 0.29
N SER A 127 1.02 -11.57 1.55
CA SER A 127 -0.16 -10.76 1.91
C SER A 127 0.17 -9.27 2.12
N ARG A 128 1.45 -8.90 2.13
CA ARG A 128 1.89 -7.53 2.44
C ARG A 128 1.33 -6.51 1.45
N TYR A 129 1.34 -6.82 0.15
CA TYR A 129 0.84 -5.91 -0.87
C TYR A 129 -0.65 -5.60 -0.71
N SER A 130 -1.49 -6.61 -0.51
CA SER A 130 -2.94 -6.43 -0.34
C SER A 130 -3.29 -5.71 0.97
N GLU A 131 -2.53 -5.93 2.05
CA GLU A 131 -2.72 -5.22 3.31
C GLU A 131 -2.32 -3.75 3.23
N GLN A 132 -1.20 -3.45 2.58
CA GLN A 132 -0.78 -2.06 2.34
C GLN A 132 -1.83 -1.34 1.49
N ARG A 133 -2.31 -1.97 0.41
CA ARG A 133 -3.40 -1.43 -0.42
C ARG A 133 -4.66 -1.18 0.39
N ARG A 134 -5.12 -2.15 1.18
CA ARG A 134 -6.33 -2.00 2.00
C ARG A 134 -6.21 -0.84 3.00
N LEU A 135 -5.04 -0.66 3.60
CA LEU A 135 -4.80 0.46 4.51
C LEU A 135 -4.89 1.81 3.79
N LEU A 136 -4.27 1.93 2.62
CA LEU A 136 -4.30 3.16 1.82
C LEU A 136 -5.69 3.43 1.23
N GLU A 137 -6.42 2.38 0.82
CA GLU A 137 -7.79 2.48 0.32
C GLU A 137 -8.77 2.97 1.41
N ALA A 138 -8.60 2.49 2.64
CA ALA A 138 -9.43 2.91 3.77
C ALA A 138 -8.99 4.24 4.40
N SER A 139 -7.85 4.79 3.97
CA SER A 139 -7.31 6.04 4.53
C SER A 139 -8.03 7.27 3.97
N PRO A 140 -8.05 8.40 4.69
CA PRO A 140 -8.79 9.60 4.28
C PRO A 140 -8.08 10.42 3.18
N TYR A 141 -7.03 9.89 2.55
CA TYR A 141 -6.25 10.63 1.56
C TYR A 141 -6.94 10.59 0.20
N ALA A 142 -7.21 11.78 -0.36
CA ALA A 142 -7.82 11.92 -1.67
C ALA A 142 -6.91 11.46 -2.82
N LEU A 143 -5.59 11.48 -2.61
CA LEU A 143 -4.60 11.00 -3.56
C LEU A 143 -3.56 10.09 -2.91
N VAL A 144 -3.45 8.88 -3.44
CA VAL A 144 -2.41 7.90 -3.11
C VAL A 144 -1.44 7.79 -4.28
N VAL A 145 -0.17 8.12 -4.05
CA VAL A 145 0.89 7.98 -5.06
C VAL A 145 1.72 6.74 -4.76
N TRP A 146 1.71 5.78 -5.66
CA TRP A 146 2.60 4.62 -5.63
C TRP A 146 3.88 4.94 -6.42
N LEU A 147 4.97 5.22 -5.71
CA LEU A 147 6.27 5.54 -6.27
C LEU A 147 7.12 4.26 -6.37
N ILE A 148 7.18 3.69 -7.57
CA ILE A 148 7.89 2.44 -7.85
C ILE A 148 9.28 2.74 -8.38
N GLU A 149 10.30 2.39 -7.60
CA GLU A 149 11.70 2.65 -7.90
C GLU A 149 12.41 1.42 -8.48
N GLY A 150 13.22 1.64 -9.51
CA GLY A 150 14.03 0.62 -10.18
C GLY A 150 13.44 0.21 -11.53
N THR A 151 14.31 -0.11 -12.47
CA THR A 151 13.91 -0.53 -13.83
C THR A 151 13.63 -2.02 -13.94
N ASP A 152 14.32 -2.84 -13.15
CA ASP A 152 14.28 -4.30 -13.25
C ASP A 152 14.32 -4.95 -11.85
N VAL A 153 13.50 -5.98 -11.65
CA VAL A 153 13.46 -6.75 -10.40
C VAL A 153 14.75 -7.56 -10.15
N GLY A 154 15.58 -7.78 -11.18
CA GLY A 154 16.82 -8.55 -11.12
C GLY A 154 18.12 -7.74 -10.98
N GLY A 155 18.05 -6.41 -10.86
CA GLY A 155 19.20 -5.52 -11.03
C GLY A 155 19.99 -5.19 -9.78
N GLY A 156 20.41 -6.18 -9.00
CA GLY A 156 21.47 -5.98 -8.00
C GLY A 156 22.81 -5.77 -8.71
N GLY A 157 23.17 -4.52 -9.03
CA GLY A 157 24.53 -4.08 -9.33
C GLY A 157 25.38 -5.00 -10.22
N ALA A 158 24.97 -5.25 -11.46
CA ALA A 158 25.88 -5.76 -12.48
C ALA A 158 26.30 -4.59 -13.38
N GLY A 159 27.43 -3.97 -13.03
CA GLY A 159 28.16 -3.14 -13.98
C GLY A 159 28.40 -3.96 -15.25
N ARG A 160 28.18 -3.32 -16.40
CA ARG A 160 28.72 -3.78 -17.67
C ARG A 160 30.23 -3.96 -17.52
N SER A 161 30.67 -5.19 -17.26
CA SER A 161 32.03 -5.61 -17.53
C SER A 161 31.96 -6.80 -18.45
N ALA A 162 32.36 -6.58 -19.69
CA ALA A 162 32.80 -7.65 -20.57
C ALA A 162 33.94 -8.42 -19.89
N LYS A 163 34.06 -9.70 -20.28
CA LYS A 163 35.09 -10.70 -19.95
C LYS A 163 34.86 -11.54 -18.69
N GLY A 164 34.65 -12.84 -18.94
CA GLY A 164 34.89 -13.90 -17.96
C GLY A 164 33.90 -15.05 -18.03
N GLY A 165 33.95 -15.85 -19.11
CA GLY A 165 33.48 -17.23 -19.03
C GLY A 165 34.34 -18.06 -18.07
N PHE A 166 33.95 -19.32 -17.87
CA PHE A 166 34.56 -20.34 -17.00
C PHE A 166 34.23 -20.15 -15.50
N PHE A 167 33.55 -21.05 -14.78
CA PHE A 167 33.34 -22.49 -14.93
C PHE A 167 31.92 -22.91 -14.48
N SER A 168 31.27 -23.72 -15.30
CA SER A 168 30.39 -24.79 -14.82
C SER A 168 31.24 -25.75 -14.00
N ARG A 169 30.83 -26.10 -12.78
CA ARG A 169 31.45 -27.19 -12.01
C ARG A 169 30.43 -28.30 -11.76
N PRO A 170 30.66 -29.50 -12.33
CA PRO A 170 29.81 -30.66 -12.10
C PRO A 170 30.15 -31.33 -10.76
N HIS A 171 29.15 -31.96 -10.15
CA HIS A 171 29.34 -32.88 -9.05
C HIS A 171 29.94 -34.19 -9.57
N THR A 172 31.21 -34.45 -9.25
CA THR A 172 31.81 -35.79 -9.28
C THR A 172 31.99 -36.29 -7.85
N CYS A 173 31.48 -37.49 -7.60
CA CYS A 173 31.65 -38.27 -6.38
C CYS A 173 32.87 -39.20 -6.56
N PRO A 174 33.81 -39.31 -5.62
CA PRO A 174 34.78 -40.40 -5.60
C PRO A 174 34.41 -41.44 -4.54
N GLN A 175 34.34 -42.71 -4.93
CA GLN A 175 34.45 -43.85 -4.01
C GLN A 175 35.40 -44.88 -4.61
N GLN A 176 36.34 -45.32 -3.79
CA GLN A 176 37.49 -46.16 -4.14
C GLN A 176 37.41 -47.48 -3.36
N GLY A 177 37.67 -48.60 -4.06
CA GLY A 177 38.07 -49.92 -3.54
C GLY A 177 36.94 -50.85 -3.06
N GLY A 178 36.82 -52.13 -3.43
CA GLY A 178 37.63 -53.05 -4.23
C GLY A 178 37.55 -54.47 -3.62
N SER A 179 37.10 -55.49 -4.37
CA SER A 179 37.65 -56.87 -4.39
C SER A 179 36.80 -57.90 -5.17
N ARG A 180 37.48 -58.55 -6.14
CA ARG A 180 37.49 -59.98 -6.55
C ARG A 180 36.22 -60.72 -7.03
N SER A 181 36.27 -61.10 -8.32
CA SER A 181 35.63 -62.24 -9.04
C SER A 181 36.07 -63.63 -8.49
N PRO A 182 35.46 -64.81 -8.84
CA PRO A 182 34.92 -65.21 -10.17
C PRO A 182 33.64 -66.09 -10.27
N SER A 183 33.16 -66.24 -11.52
CA SER A 183 32.05 -67.00 -12.15
C SER A 183 32.02 -68.54 -11.89
N PRO A 184 31.14 -69.43 -12.48
CA PRO A 184 30.21 -69.26 -13.64
C PRO A 184 28.86 -70.08 -13.72
N ALA A 185 28.09 -69.77 -14.79
CA ALA A 185 27.24 -70.65 -15.65
C ALA A 185 25.75 -70.95 -15.28
N PRO A 186 24.91 -71.54 -16.18
CA PRO A 186 23.97 -70.83 -17.07
C PRO A 186 22.52 -71.41 -17.06
N ASN A 187 21.57 -70.81 -17.81
CA ASN A 187 20.57 -71.55 -18.59
C ASN A 187 19.70 -70.64 -19.51
N ASP A 188 19.74 -71.02 -20.78
CA ASP A 188 18.77 -70.90 -21.89
C ASP A 188 17.29 -71.13 -21.46
N SER A 189 16.20 -70.79 -22.17
CA SER A 189 15.92 -70.12 -23.45
C SER A 189 14.39 -69.93 -23.58
N ASP A 190 13.99 -69.03 -24.48
CA ASP A 190 12.78 -68.96 -25.33
C ASP A 190 11.34 -69.09 -24.75
N VAL A 191 10.46 -68.13 -25.09
CA VAL A 191 9.43 -68.27 -26.15
C VAL A 191 8.58 -66.99 -26.25
N ALA A 192 8.14 -66.72 -27.47
CA ALA A 192 7.61 -65.50 -28.07
C ALA A 192 6.17 -65.05 -27.67
N SER A 193 5.90 -63.81 -28.12
CA SER A 193 4.62 -63.31 -28.65
C SER A 193 3.59 -62.70 -27.69
N ALA A 194 3.47 -61.37 -27.73
CA ALA A 194 2.18 -60.69 -27.59
C ALA A 194 2.22 -59.33 -28.32
N THR A 195 1.47 -59.27 -29.43
CA THR A 195 0.86 -58.05 -29.99
C THR A 195 -0.02 -57.37 -28.94
N ASP A 196 0.04 -56.03 -28.80
CA ASP A 196 -1.17 -55.22 -28.65
C ASP A 196 -0.93 -53.69 -28.65
N VAL A 197 -1.67 -53.03 -29.56
CA VAL A 197 -2.38 -51.75 -29.44
C VAL A 197 -1.72 -50.63 -28.62
N ALA A 198 -0.95 -49.77 -29.29
CA ALA A 198 -0.65 -48.43 -28.81
C ALA A 198 -1.87 -47.51 -29.01
N SER A 199 -2.70 -47.38 -27.97
CA SER A 199 -3.73 -46.34 -27.87
C SER A 199 -3.10 -44.99 -27.52
N VAL A 200 -3.59 -43.98 -28.24
CA VAL A 200 -3.26 -42.56 -28.19
C VAL A 200 -3.34 -42.01 -26.76
N ALA A 201 -2.19 -41.69 -26.17
CA ALA A 201 -2.11 -40.84 -24.99
C ALA A 201 -2.18 -39.37 -25.43
N SER A 202 -3.27 -38.70 -25.03
CA SER A 202 -3.43 -37.25 -25.18
C SER A 202 -2.34 -36.51 -24.38
N PRO A 203 -1.72 -35.45 -24.93
CA PRO A 203 -0.75 -34.67 -24.19
C PRO A 203 -1.47 -33.89 -23.09
N THR A 204 -1.10 -34.18 -21.85
CA THR A 204 -1.37 -33.35 -20.67
C THR A 204 -1.02 -31.90 -20.95
N SER A 205 -1.99 -31.02 -20.72
CA SER A 205 -1.88 -29.58 -20.83
C SER A 205 -0.64 -29.05 -20.10
N PRO A 206 0.16 -28.15 -20.72
CA PRO A 206 1.29 -27.56 -20.05
C PRO A 206 0.80 -26.68 -18.89
N SER A 207 1.36 -26.89 -17.72
CA SER A 207 1.24 -26.00 -16.58
C SER A 207 1.57 -24.56 -17.01
N SER A 208 0.74 -23.61 -16.59
CA SER A 208 0.92 -22.18 -16.84
C SER A 208 2.36 -21.75 -16.54
N PRO A 209 3.04 -20.99 -17.43
CA PRO A 209 4.40 -20.54 -17.18
C PRO A 209 4.44 -19.70 -15.90
N VAL A 210 5.42 -19.98 -15.04
CA VAL A 210 5.68 -19.17 -13.83
C VAL A 210 5.94 -17.74 -14.30
N GLU A 211 5.06 -16.81 -13.92
CA GLU A 211 5.21 -15.40 -14.28
C GLU A 211 6.60 -14.89 -13.87
N SER A 212 7.23 -14.12 -14.75
CA SER A 212 8.50 -13.48 -14.40
C SER A 212 8.27 -12.44 -13.28
N ALA A 213 9.30 -12.16 -12.49
CA ALA A 213 9.20 -11.14 -11.44
C ALA A 213 8.84 -9.76 -11.99
N GLN A 214 9.34 -9.45 -13.19
CA GLN A 214 9.00 -8.23 -13.90
C GLN A 214 7.51 -8.20 -14.31
N GLN A 215 6.98 -9.31 -14.83
CA GLN A 215 5.56 -9.43 -15.18
C GLN A 215 4.65 -9.20 -13.96
N ARG A 216 5.00 -9.75 -12.79
CA ARG A 216 4.25 -9.50 -11.55
C ARG A 216 4.26 -8.03 -11.14
N VAL A 217 5.41 -7.36 -11.23
CA VAL A 217 5.53 -5.93 -10.94
C VAL A 217 4.72 -5.09 -11.92
N ASP A 218 4.78 -5.41 -13.21
CA ASP A 218 4.03 -4.73 -14.26
C ASP A 218 2.52 -4.92 -14.09
N SER A 219 2.08 -6.15 -13.82
CA SER A 219 0.69 -6.49 -13.52
C SER A 219 0.19 -5.76 -12.26
N ALA A 220 1.00 -5.73 -11.19
CA ALA A 220 0.67 -4.99 -9.97
C ALA A 220 0.50 -3.49 -10.24
N CYS A 221 1.42 -2.88 -11.00
CA CYS A 221 1.33 -1.47 -11.40
C CYS A 221 0.09 -1.18 -12.26
N ALA A 222 -0.22 -2.05 -13.22
CA ALA A 222 -1.41 -1.92 -14.05
C ALA A 222 -2.69 -2.03 -13.21
N SER A 223 -2.73 -2.96 -12.24
CA SER A 223 -3.88 -3.13 -11.35
C SER A 223 -4.14 -1.89 -10.47
N LEU A 224 -3.08 -1.19 -10.07
CA LEU A 224 -3.18 0.07 -9.32
C LEU A 224 -3.74 1.19 -10.20
N GLY A 225 -3.33 1.24 -11.48
CA GLY A 225 -3.85 2.21 -12.44
C GLY A 225 -5.33 2.01 -12.78
N MET A 226 -5.78 0.75 -12.85
CA MET A 226 -7.18 0.42 -13.17
C MET A 226 -8.15 0.68 -12.01
N GLN A 227 -7.70 0.59 -10.75
CA GLN A 227 -8.56 0.82 -9.58
C GLN A 227 -8.95 2.29 -9.37
N GLN A 228 -8.34 3.22 -10.13
CA GLN A 228 -8.61 4.66 -10.09
C GLN A 228 -10.11 5.02 -10.29
N GLN A 229 -10.92 4.09 -10.81
CA GLN A 229 -12.30 4.35 -11.22
C GLN A 229 -13.38 3.97 -10.19
N GLN A 230 -13.04 3.25 -9.10
CA GLN A 230 -14.08 2.54 -8.33
C GLN A 230 -14.36 3.07 -6.91
N GLN A 231 -13.49 3.86 -6.26
CA GLN A 231 -13.71 4.31 -4.87
C GLN A 231 -13.15 5.72 -4.58
N HIS A 232 -13.50 6.26 -3.40
CA HIS A 232 -13.33 7.64 -2.88
C HIS A 232 -11.92 8.29 -2.89
N GLY A 233 -10.94 7.75 -3.61
CA GLY A 233 -9.59 8.31 -3.74
C GLY A 233 -8.97 8.01 -5.10
N SER A 234 -8.13 8.93 -5.58
CA SER A 234 -7.40 8.74 -6.83
C SER A 234 -6.05 8.08 -6.57
N TRP A 235 -5.68 7.16 -7.45
CA TRP A 235 -4.42 6.41 -7.37
C TRP A 235 -3.52 6.83 -8.52
N LEU A 236 -2.27 7.12 -8.22
CA LEU A 236 -1.27 7.51 -9.21
C LEU A 236 -0.05 6.61 -9.09
N VAL A 237 0.32 5.93 -10.17
CA VAL A 237 1.55 5.12 -10.21
C VAL A 237 2.64 5.90 -10.94
N VAL A 238 3.78 6.08 -10.27
CA VAL A 238 4.95 6.78 -10.82
C VAL A 238 6.13 5.83 -10.79
N ARG A 239 6.82 5.69 -11.92
CA ARG A 239 8.03 4.86 -12.01
C ARG A 239 9.27 5.74 -12.08
N THR A 240 10.25 5.45 -11.23
CA THR A 240 11.54 6.14 -11.18
C THR A 240 12.66 5.13 -11.29
N ARG A 241 13.80 5.52 -11.88
CA ARG A 241 14.92 4.60 -12.09
C ARG A 241 15.75 4.40 -10.84
N ASN A 242 15.77 5.38 -9.94
CA ASN A 242 16.62 5.43 -8.75
C ASN A 242 16.09 6.43 -7.72
N THR A 243 16.69 6.43 -6.53
CA THR A 243 16.36 7.33 -5.42
C THR A 243 16.45 8.83 -5.80
N ALA A 244 17.42 9.23 -6.62
CA ALA A 244 17.57 10.63 -7.00
C ALA A 244 16.40 11.11 -7.86
N GLU A 245 15.92 10.29 -8.80
CA GLU A 245 14.71 10.57 -9.57
C GLU A 245 13.45 10.57 -8.67
N SER A 246 13.37 9.63 -7.71
CA SER A 246 12.30 9.59 -6.70
C SER A 246 12.22 10.92 -5.93
N VAL A 247 13.33 11.41 -5.39
CA VAL A 247 13.37 12.69 -4.66
C VAL A 247 13.08 13.88 -5.58
N GLN A 248 13.59 13.88 -6.81
CA GLN A 248 13.31 14.95 -7.76
C GLN A 248 11.82 15.03 -8.09
N PHE A 249 11.16 13.88 -8.27
CA PHE A 249 9.71 13.83 -8.45
C PHE A 249 8.97 14.42 -7.24
N LEU A 250 9.31 13.98 -6.01
CA LEU A 250 8.70 14.50 -4.78
C LEU A 250 8.93 16.00 -4.59
N LYS A 251 10.11 16.52 -4.98
CA LYS A 251 10.41 17.94 -4.99
C LYS A 251 9.48 18.71 -5.93
N GLN A 252 9.32 18.25 -7.17
CA GLN A 252 8.45 18.90 -8.14
C GLN A 252 6.98 18.84 -7.71
N LEU A 253 6.55 17.71 -7.16
CA LEU A 253 5.21 17.52 -6.61
C LEU A 253 4.92 18.57 -5.52
N ALA A 254 5.79 18.69 -4.52
CA ALA A 254 5.61 19.66 -3.43
C ALA A 254 5.65 21.12 -3.93
N LEU A 255 6.54 21.45 -4.87
CA LEU A 255 6.59 22.77 -5.48
C LEU A 255 5.29 23.11 -6.22
N GLN A 256 4.66 22.16 -6.90
CA GLN A 256 3.37 22.40 -7.54
C GLN A 256 2.25 22.65 -6.52
N VAL A 257 2.21 21.90 -5.41
CA VAL A 257 1.26 22.18 -4.32
C VAL A 257 1.47 23.58 -3.76
N ALA A 258 2.72 23.95 -3.49
CA ALA A 258 3.07 25.27 -2.97
C ALA A 258 2.67 26.41 -3.95
N ARG A 259 2.86 26.21 -5.26
CA ARG A 259 2.43 27.18 -6.29
C ARG A 259 0.91 27.32 -6.34
N GLN A 260 0.17 26.21 -6.29
CA GLN A 260 -1.30 26.22 -6.28
C GLN A 260 -1.84 26.98 -5.06
N LEU A 261 -1.27 26.72 -3.87
CA LEU A 261 -1.58 27.44 -2.65
C LEU A 261 -1.25 28.93 -2.76
N ALA A 262 -0.09 29.28 -3.31
CA ALA A 262 0.30 30.68 -3.51
C ALA A 262 -0.65 31.40 -4.47
N ALA A 263 -1.02 30.77 -5.59
CA ALA A 263 -1.97 31.33 -6.55
C ALA A 263 -3.34 31.59 -5.91
N ARG A 264 -3.81 30.67 -5.06
CA ARG A 264 -5.06 30.88 -4.31
C ARG A 264 -4.98 32.01 -3.29
N ARG A 265 -3.85 32.16 -2.58
CA ARG A 265 -3.64 33.30 -1.68
C ARG A 265 -3.74 34.64 -2.43
N LEU A 266 -3.28 34.69 -3.68
CA LEU A 266 -3.39 35.89 -4.52
C LEU A 266 -4.85 36.18 -4.91
N THR A 267 -5.59 35.19 -5.41
CA THR A 267 -6.99 35.40 -5.81
C THR A 267 -7.90 35.75 -4.63
N HIS A 268 -7.64 35.19 -3.44
CA HIS A 268 -8.37 35.57 -2.22
C HIS A 268 -8.09 37.03 -1.81
N ARG A 269 -6.85 37.50 -1.99
CA ARG A 269 -6.50 38.90 -1.72
C ARG A 269 -7.17 39.86 -2.67
N GLU A 270 -7.26 39.53 -3.95
CA GLU A 270 -7.91 40.38 -4.98
C GLU A 270 -9.42 40.50 -4.75
N THR A 271 -10.08 39.38 -4.42
CA THR A 271 -11.53 39.37 -4.13
C THR A 271 -11.88 40.11 -2.83
N SER A 272 -11.04 39.98 -1.80
CA SER A 272 -11.21 40.72 -0.54
C SER A 272 -10.90 42.22 -0.68
N SER A 273 -9.94 42.62 -1.54
CA SER A 273 -9.69 44.05 -1.82
C SER A 273 -10.79 44.69 -2.66
N ALA A 274 -11.34 43.97 -3.66
CA ALA A 274 -12.45 44.46 -4.46
C ALA A 274 -13.74 44.67 -3.64
N SER A 275 -14.02 43.78 -2.69
CA SER A 275 -15.21 43.88 -1.81
C SER A 275 -15.18 45.08 -0.86
N ARG A 276 -14.00 45.66 -0.58
CA ARG A 276 -13.86 46.87 0.25
C ARG A 276 -13.98 48.18 -0.55
N SER A 277 -13.97 48.11 -1.88
CA SER A 277 -14.03 49.27 -2.77
C SER A 277 -15.36 49.42 -3.53
N ALA A 278 -16.28 48.46 -3.40
CA ALA A 278 -17.56 48.50 -4.10
C ALA A 278 -18.61 49.28 -3.30
N LEU A 279 -18.95 50.49 -3.77
CA LEU A 279 -20.26 51.09 -3.51
C LEU A 279 -21.34 50.20 -4.14
N PRO A 280 -22.56 50.14 -3.56
CA PRO A 280 -23.58 49.18 -3.98
C PRO A 280 -24.17 49.61 -5.32
N ILE A 281 -23.61 49.10 -6.41
CA ILE A 281 -24.27 49.13 -7.72
C ILE A 281 -24.79 47.73 -7.98
N VAL A 282 -26.12 47.64 -8.02
CA VAL A 282 -26.90 46.45 -8.36
C VAL A 282 -26.52 46.03 -9.77
N THR A 283 -25.80 44.91 -9.91
CA THR A 283 -25.70 44.19 -11.19
C THR A 283 -25.80 42.68 -10.96
N THR A 284 -26.89 42.15 -11.49
CA THR A 284 -27.22 40.73 -11.66
C THR A 284 -26.40 40.15 -12.82
N ASP A 285 -25.14 39.75 -12.60
CA ASP A 285 -24.44 38.82 -13.52
C ASP A 285 -23.06 38.35 -12.99
N MET A 286 -23.03 37.44 -11.99
CA MET A 286 -21.78 36.98 -11.34
C MET A 286 -21.52 35.47 -11.41
N ASP A 287 -22.31 34.70 -12.17
CA ASP A 287 -22.16 33.24 -12.22
C ASP A 287 -21.23 32.73 -13.36
N LEU A 288 -20.87 33.56 -14.34
CA LEU A 288 -20.00 33.14 -15.46
C LEU A 288 -18.49 33.25 -15.17
N ALA A 289 -18.06 34.21 -14.33
CA ALA A 289 -16.63 34.45 -14.08
C ALA A 289 -15.96 33.43 -13.15
N ARG A 290 -16.73 32.61 -12.43
CA ARG A 290 -16.19 31.62 -11.46
C ARG A 290 -15.77 30.30 -12.11
N VAL A 291 -16.30 29.98 -13.29
CA VAL A 291 -16.04 28.70 -13.99
C VAL A 291 -14.70 28.73 -14.74
N GLU A 292 -14.23 29.89 -15.21
CA GLU A 292 -12.96 30.02 -15.94
C GLU A 292 -11.70 29.88 -15.04
N VAL A 293 -11.78 30.26 -13.77
CA VAL A 293 -10.62 30.19 -12.84
C VAL A 293 -10.22 28.74 -12.53
N GLY A 294 -11.18 27.81 -12.56
CA GLY A 294 -10.91 26.38 -12.40
C GLY A 294 -10.11 25.78 -13.57
N ALA A 295 -10.32 26.27 -14.80
CA ALA A 295 -9.64 25.77 -15.99
C ALA A 295 -8.15 26.15 -16.03
N HIS A 296 -7.79 27.35 -15.54
CA HIS A 296 -6.39 27.79 -15.47
C HIS A 296 -5.55 27.04 -14.42
N LEU A 297 -6.15 26.62 -13.30
CA LEU A 297 -5.46 25.83 -12.27
C LEU A 297 -5.21 24.38 -12.72
N SER A 298 -6.07 23.81 -13.56
CA SER A 298 -5.91 22.46 -14.12
C SER A 298 -4.83 22.38 -15.20
N SER A 299 -4.57 23.45 -15.96
CA SER A 299 -3.52 23.51 -17.01
C SER A 299 -2.09 23.38 -16.46
N SER A 300 -1.86 23.83 -15.22
CA SER A 300 -0.53 23.88 -14.60
C SER A 300 0.10 22.50 -14.34
N PHE A 301 -0.71 21.43 -14.27
CA PHE A 301 -0.23 20.07 -14.00
C PHE A 301 0.43 19.39 -15.21
N CYS A 302 0.18 19.89 -16.43
CA CYS A 302 0.83 19.38 -17.65
C CYS A 302 2.35 19.67 -17.68
N SER A 303 2.86 20.49 -16.76
CA SER A 303 4.27 20.91 -16.70
C SER A 303 5.16 20.09 -15.75
N LEU A 304 4.61 19.14 -15.00
CA LEU A 304 5.45 18.19 -14.26
C LEU A 304 6.25 17.35 -15.27
N PRO A 305 7.58 17.20 -15.10
CA PRO A 305 8.34 16.24 -15.90
C PRO A 305 7.84 14.84 -15.53
N LEU A 306 6.82 14.42 -16.27
CA LEU A 306 6.06 13.21 -16.03
C LEU A 306 6.99 12.04 -16.35
N ALA A 307 7.65 11.50 -15.33
CA ALA A 307 8.38 10.26 -15.41
C ALA A 307 7.39 9.18 -15.90
N ARG A 308 7.53 8.81 -17.18
CA ARG A 308 6.84 7.75 -17.93
C ARG A 308 5.60 7.21 -17.22
N MET A 309 4.55 8.03 -17.11
CA MET A 309 3.26 7.55 -16.64
C MET A 309 2.80 6.49 -17.63
N THR A 310 2.50 5.30 -17.14
CA THR A 310 1.85 4.24 -17.92
C THR A 310 0.39 4.67 -18.10
N ALA A 311 0.17 5.62 -19.01
CA ALA A 311 -1.17 6.10 -19.32
C ALA A 311 -1.92 4.99 -20.08
N PRO A 312 -3.15 4.66 -19.68
CA PRO A 312 -4.04 3.91 -20.56
C PRO A 312 -4.33 4.75 -21.80
N SER A 313 -4.24 4.14 -22.98
CA SER A 313 -4.44 4.77 -24.27
C SER A 313 -5.89 5.23 -24.46
N ARG A 314 -6.23 6.45 -24.04
CA ARG A 314 -7.38 7.27 -24.52
C ARG A 314 -7.38 8.63 -23.80
N GLY A 315 -7.61 9.72 -24.55
CA GLY A 315 -7.45 11.13 -24.13
C GLY A 315 -8.30 11.61 -22.94
N GLU A 316 -9.19 10.78 -22.40
CA GLU A 316 -10.02 11.11 -21.23
C GLU A 316 -9.27 11.00 -19.89
N SER A 317 -8.16 10.25 -19.83
CA SER A 317 -7.45 9.97 -18.57
C SER A 317 -6.71 11.20 -17.98
N ALA A 318 -6.13 12.06 -18.82
CA ALA A 318 -5.30 13.18 -18.34
C ALA A 318 -6.12 14.27 -17.61
N ALA A 319 -7.31 14.60 -18.13
CA ALA A 319 -8.19 15.59 -17.50
C ALA A 319 -8.71 15.12 -16.13
N HIS A 320 -9.01 13.82 -15.99
CA HIS A 320 -9.39 13.21 -14.71
C HIS A 320 -8.24 13.25 -13.70
N VAL A 321 -7.01 12.93 -14.12
CA VAL A 321 -5.82 13.01 -13.27
C VAL A 321 -5.58 14.46 -12.83
N CYS A 322 -5.64 15.44 -13.74
CA CYS A 322 -5.48 16.85 -13.38
C CYS A 322 -6.58 17.32 -12.41
N ARG A 323 -7.83 16.91 -12.60
CA ARG A 323 -8.95 17.26 -11.70
C ARG A 323 -8.79 16.62 -10.32
N ALA A 324 -8.43 15.34 -10.27
CA ALA A 324 -8.14 14.61 -9.04
C ALA A 324 -6.96 15.23 -8.27
N LEU A 325 -5.90 15.58 -8.99
CA LEU A 325 -4.75 16.30 -8.46
C LEU A 325 -5.17 17.66 -7.88
N SER A 326 -5.84 18.50 -8.67
CA SER A 326 -6.39 19.79 -8.19
C SER A 326 -7.24 19.61 -6.93
N HIS A 327 -8.07 18.58 -6.87
CA HIS A 327 -8.93 18.31 -5.72
C HIS A 327 -8.15 17.88 -4.47
N ALA A 328 -7.24 16.91 -4.61
CA ALA A 328 -6.44 16.40 -3.50
C ALA A 328 -5.45 17.42 -2.95
N PHE A 329 -4.90 18.30 -3.80
CA PHE A 329 -3.96 19.35 -3.38
C PHE A 329 -4.59 20.49 -2.59
N LEU A 330 -5.91 20.52 -2.47
CA LEU A 330 -6.65 21.59 -1.81
C LEU A 330 -7.41 21.12 -0.58
N GLN A 331 -7.28 19.84 -0.23
CA GLN A 331 -7.75 19.29 1.02
C GLN A 331 -6.58 19.20 1.99
N PHE A 332 -6.76 19.78 3.16
CA PHE A 332 -5.78 19.78 4.23
C PHE A 332 -6.46 19.40 5.54
N GLY A 333 -5.74 18.72 6.41
CA GLY A 333 -6.17 18.43 7.77
C GLY A 333 -5.06 18.73 8.76
N PRO A 334 -5.38 18.99 10.04
CA PRO A 334 -4.38 19.12 11.08
C PRO A 334 -3.48 17.88 11.13
N THR A 335 -2.16 18.08 11.15
CA THR A 335 -1.18 16.99 11.05
C THR A 335 -1.40 15.93 12.13
N GLN A 336 -1.62 16.34 13.38
CA GLN A 336 -1.81 15.41 14.50
C GLN A 336 -3.09 14.59 14.36
N ASP A 337 -4.20 15.22 13.98
CA ASP A 337 -5.49 14.56 13.82
C ASP A 337 -5.43 13.52 12.69
N CYS A 338 -4.80 13.88 11.57
CA CYS A 338 -4.57 12.94 10.47
C CYS A 338 -3.72 11.74 10.91
N LEU A 339 -2.60 11.96 11.60
CA LEU A 339 -1.72 10.89 12.07
C LEU A 339 -2.43 9.98 13.10
N GLN A 340 -3.19 10.56 14.03
CA GLN A 340 -3.93 9.80 15.03
C GLN A 340 -5.06 8.97 14.42
N SER A 341 -5.87 9.58 13.54
CA SER A 341 -6.98 8.92 12.86
C SER A 341 -6.50 7.74 12.01
N VAL A 342 -5.46 7.95 11.20
CA VAL A 342 -4.87 6.88 10.38
C VAL A 342 -4.16 5.83 11.25
N GLY A 343 -3.54 6.23 12.35
CA GLY A 343 -2.97 5.30 13.34
C GLY A 343 -4.03 4.43 14.01
N ALA A 344 -5.20 4.97 14.31
CA ALA A 344 -6.35 4.22 14.82
C ALA A 344 -6.88 3.25 13.75
N LEU A 345 -7.04 3.72 12.50
CA LEU A 345 -7.43 2.88 11.36
C LEU A 345 -6.46 1.71 11.17
N GLN A 346 -5.15 1.96 11.17
CA GLN A 346 -4.13 0.94 11.02
C GLN A 346 -4.24 -0.12 12.12
N ARG A 347 -4.38 0.30 13.38
CA ARG A 347 -4.58 -0.62 14.51
C ARG A 347 -5.85 -1.45 14.34
N ARG A 348 -6.95 -0.84 13.91
CA ARG A 348 -8.22 -1.54 13.64
C ARG A 348 -8.08 -2.59 12.53
N LEU A 349 -7.46 -2.24 11.40
CA LEU A 349 -7.24 -3.18 10.29
C LEU A 349 -6.29 -4.33 10.66
N ARG A 350 -5.26 -4.04 11.46
CA ARG A 350 -4.37 -5.07 12.01
C ARG A 350 -5.12 -5.99 12.97
N ALA A 351 -5.97 -5.46 13.83
CA ALA A 351 -6.78 -6.27 14.74
C ALA A 351 -7.73 -7.23 13.98
N GLN A 352 -8.34 -6.77 12.88
CA GLN A 352 -9.20 -7.59 12.02
C GLN A 352 -8.45 -8.76 11.35
N THR A 353 -7.16 -8.61 11.09
CA THR A 353 -6.33 -9.65 10.44
C THR A 353 -5.51 -10.47 11.43
N ALA A 354 -5.38 -10.04 12.67
CA ALA A 354 -4.60 -10.72 13.70
C ALA A 354 -5.17 -12.12 13.99
N PHE A 355 -6.48 -12.22 14.23
CA PHE A 355 -7.11 -13.50 14.54
C PHE A 355 -6.96 -14.55 13.42
N PRO A 356 -7.30 -14.27 12.14
CA PRO A 356 -7.09 -15.26 11.07
C PRO A 356 -5.62 -15.63 10.89
N ARG A 357 -4.67 -14.71 11.10
CA ARG A 357 -3.23 -15.02 11.06
C ARG A 357 -2.80 -15.95 12.18
N MET A 358 -3.29 -15.73 13.40
CA MET A 358 -3.02 -16.62 14.53
C MET A 358 -3.55 -18.02 14.27
N LEU A 359 -4.75 -18.14 13.68
CA LEU A 359 -5.32 -19.44 13.30
C LEU A 359 -4.43 -20.15 12.27
N LEU A 360 -3.91 -19.44 11.27
CA LEU A 360 -3.01 -20.00 10.26
C LEU A 360 -1.65 -20.45 10.81
N CYS A 361 -1.24 -20.01 12.00
CA CYS A 361 -0.06 -20.53 12.69
C CYS A 361 -0.28 -21.94 13.27
N VAL A 362 -1.53 -22.38 13.39
CA VAL A 362 -1.88 -23.71 13.91
C VAL A 362 -1.76 -24.73 12.78
N ARG A 363 -0.90 -25.73 12.96
CA ARG A 363 -0.71 -26.81 11.97
C ARG A 363 -2.05 -27.49 11.66
N GLY A 364 -2.40 -27.54 10.37
CA GLY A 364 -3.65 -28.12 9.88
C GLY A 364 -4.83 -27.14 9.81
N CYS A 365 -4.69 -25.91 10.30
CA CYS A 365 -5.69 -24.88 10.07
C CYS A 365 -5.56 -24.34 8.65
N SER A 366 -6.49 -24.73 7.77
CA SER A 366 -6.54 -24.24 6.40
C SER A 366 -7.04 -22.78 6.35
N PRO A 367 -6.74 -22.02 5.28
CA PRO A 367 -7.32 -20.69 5.06
C PRO A 367 -8.85 -20.67 5.09
N SER A 368 -9.49 -21.73 4.58
CA SER A 368 -10.94 -21.89 4.64
C SER A 368 -11.47 -22.08 6.07
N LEU A 369 -10.78 -22.86 6.90
CA LEU A 369 -11.14 -23.02 8.32
C LEU A 369 -10.91 -21.71 9.08
N ALA A 370 -9.79 -21.03 8.85
CA ALA A 370 -9.49 -19.74 9.46
C ALA A 370 -10.55 -18.68 9.09
N ALA A 371 -10.98 -18.64 7.82
CA ALA A 371 -12.04 -17.75 7.36
C ALA A 371 -13.39 -18.07 8.00
N LEU A 372 -13.77 -19.36 8.10
CA LEU A 372 -14.99 -19.78 8.78
C LEU A 372 -15.01 -19.35 10.24
N LEU A 373 -13.93 -19.64 10.98
CA LEU A 373 -13.81 -19.28 12.40
C LEU A 373 -13.78 -17.77 12.61
N THR A 374 -13.11 -17.03 11.73
CA THR A 374 -13.09 -15.56 11.77
C THR A 374 -14.46 -14.98 11.49
N SER A 375 -15.16 -15.47 10.48
CA SER A 375 -16.52 -15.04 10.14
C SER A 375 -17.50 -15.30 11.29
N LYS A 376 -17.39 -16.48 11.92
CA LYS A 376 -18.29 -16.89 12.99
C LYS A 376 -18.06 -16.17 14.31
N TYR A 377 -16.80 -16.03 14.72
CA TYR A 377 -16.45 -15.57 16.07
C TYR A 377 -15.92 -14.13 16.10
N GLY A 378 -15.58 -13.57 14.95
CA GLY A 378 -15.06 -12.21 14.75
C GLY A 378 -13.63 -11.99 15.26
N SER A 379 -13.31 -12.47 16.45
CA SER A 379 -12.03 -12.28 17.13
C SER A 379 -11.66 -13.49 17.99
N LEU A 380 -10.38 -13.57 18.38
CA LEU A 380 -9.91 -14.59 19.31
C LEU A 380 -10.67 -14.55 20.65
N MET A 381 -10.96 -13.35 21.16
CA MET A 381 -11.73 -13.19 22.41
C MET A 381 -13.17 -13.64 22.24
N GLY A 382 -13.79 -13.36 21.09
CA GLY A 382 -15.12 -13.86 20.75
C GLY A 382 -15.14 -15.38 20.71
N PHE A 383 -14.14 -15.98 20.08
CA PHE A 383 -13.97 -17.42 19.98
C PHE A 383 -13.78 -18.07 21.36
N TRP A 384 -12.84 -17.55 22.16
CA TRP A 384 -12.58 -18.03 23.52
C TRP A 384 -13.81 -17.94 24.43
N ARG A 385 -14.56 -16.83 24.39
CA ARG A 385 -15.81 -16.70 25.16
C ARG A 385 -16.86 -17.71 24.73
N ALA A 386 -16.97 -17.98 23.43
CA ALA A 386 -17.90 -18.98 22.91
C ALA A 386 -17.53 -20.39 23.39
N LEU A 387 -16.24 -20.74 23.33
CA LEU A 387 -15.72 -22.01 23.85
C LEU A 387 -15.90 -22.15 25.36
N ARG A 388 -15.70 -21.08 26.13
CA ARG A 388 -15.96 -21.09 27.58
C ARG A 388 -17.42 -21.35 27.92
N ARG A 389 -18.36 -20.78 27.16
CA ARG A 389 -19.80 -20.94 27.42
C ARG A 389 -20.33 -22.33 27.07
N HIS A 390 -19.80 -22.94 26.01
CA HIS A 390 -20.36 -24.18 25.45
C HIS A 390 -19.41 -25.39 25.60
N GLY A 391 -18.19 -25.20 26.10
CA GLY A 391 -17.23 -26.27 26.34
C GLY A 391 -16.94 -27.13 25.10
N ARG A 392 -16.74 -28.44 25.31
CA ARG A 392 -16.60 -29.43 24.21
C ARG A 392 -17.89 -29.58 23.40
N GLU A 393 -19.05 -29.36 24.02
CA GLU A 393 -20.37 -29.46 23.39
C GLU A 393 -20.56 -28.44 22.26
N ALA A 394 -19.76 -27.35 22.26
CA ALA A 394 -19.67 -26.41 21.16
C ALA A 394 -19.38 -27.09 19.81
N CYS A 395 -18.59 -28.17 19.79
CA CYS A 395 -18.23 -28.87 18.55
C CYS A 395 -19.44 -29.61 17.93
N ASP A 396 -20.28 -30.18 18.78
CA ASP A 396 -21.38 -31.06 18.38
C ASP A 396 -22.71 -30.32 18.23
N ALA A 397 -22.90 -29.20 18.95
CA ALA A 397 -24.07 -28.34 18.82
C ALA A 397 -23.98 -27.41 17.61
N ASP A 398 -22.77 -27.01 17.21
CA ASP A 398 -22.55 -26.02 16.18
C ASP A 398 -22.66 -26.59 14.76
N ARG A 399 -23.71 -26.19 14.02
CA ARG A 399 -24.00 -26.67 12.66
C ARG A 399 -22.85 -26.42 11.66
N ASP A 400 -22.10 -25.33 11.81
CA ASP A 400 -21.01 -25.00 10.90
C ASP A 400 -19.79 -25.86 11.20
N ILE A 401 -19.52 -26.11 12.49
CA ILE A 401 -18.44 -27.00 12.93
C ILE A 401 -18.75 -28.46 12.60
N ARG A 402 -20.01 -28.89 12.70
CA ARG A 402 -20.45 -30.23 12.30
C ARG A 402 -20.23 -30.52 10.82
N ARG A 403 -20.26 -29.50 9.96
CA ARG A 403 -20.04 -29.62 8.51
C ARG A 403 -18.56 -29.67 8.11
N LEU A 404 -17.65 -29.43 9.05
CA LEU A 404 -16.22 -29.54 8.81
C LEU A 404 -15.80 -30.98 8.47
N SER A 405 -14.75 -31.12 7.67
CA SER A 405 -14.13 -32.42 7.43
C SER A 405 -13.55 -33.00 8.71
N THR A 406 -13.33 -34.32 8.76
CA THR A 406 -12.75 -35.00 9.92
C THR A 406 -11.40 -34.38 10.34
N ALA A 407 -10.57 -34.00 9.36
CA ALA A 407 -9.30 -33.33 9.63
C ALA A 407 -9.48 -31.94 10.26
N GLN A 408 -10.40 -31.14 9.73
CA GLN A 408 -10.70 -29.80 10.26
C GLN A 408 -11.32 -29.84 11.66
N LYS A 409 -12.21 -30.82 11.92
CA LYS A 409 -12.78 -31.05 13.26
C LYS A 409 -11.69 -31.38 14.28
N LYS A 410 -10.74 -32.24 13.92
CA LYS A 410 -9.61 -32.58 14.81
C LYS A 410 -8.80 -31.34 15.19
N VAL A 411 -8.51 -30.46 14.23
CA VAL A 411 -7.82 -29.20 14.48
C VAL A 411 -8.64 -28.28 15.39
N PHE A 412 -9.95 -28.17 15.15
CA PHE A 412 -10.84 -27.37 15.99
C PHE A 412 -10.92 -27.88 17.43
N ILE A 413 -10.99 -29.20 17.63
CA ILE A 413 -10.99 -29.83 18.96
C ILE A 413 -9.66 -29.55 19.68
N LEU A 414 -8.52 -29.77 19.02
CA LEU A 414 -7.20 -29.50 19.61
C LEU A 414 -7.04 -28.02 19.99
N LEU A 415 -7.55 -27.10 19.16
CA LEU A 415 -7.54 -25.67 19.45
C LEU A 415 -8.42 -25.33 20.66
N THR A 416 -9.57 -25.99 20.78
CA THR A 416 -10.48 -25.85 21.92
C THR A 416 -9.84 -26.37 23.21
N GLU A 417 -9.21 -27.54 23.16
CA GLU A 417 -8.48 -28.13 24.29
C GLU A 417 -7.33 -27.23 24.72
N PHE A 418 -6.56 -26.69 23.77
CA PHE A 418 -5.47 -25.75 24.06
C PHE A 418 -5.97 -24.48 24.74
N LEU A 419 -7.02 -23.84 24.20
CA LEU A 419 -7.55 -22.58 24.72
C LEU A 419 -8.30 -22.72 26.06
N LEU A 420 -8.79 -23.93 26.37
CA LEU A 420 -9.49 -24.23 27.63
C LEU A 420 -8.61 -24.92 28.67
N ALA A 421 -7.36 -25.23 28.34
CA ALA A 421 -6.40 -25.80 29.28
C ALA A 421 -6.23 -24.88 30.50
N LYS A 422 -6.25 -25.46 31.71
CA LYS A 422 -6.23 -24.71 32.98
C LYS A 422 -4.94 -23.91 33.20
N ASP A 423 -3.87 -24.23 32.48
CA ASP A 423 -2.54 -23.65 32.67
C ASP A 423 -2.32 -22.32 31.93
N TYR A 424 -3.32 -21.84 31.18
CA TYR A 424 -3.30 -20.55 30.48
C TYR A 424 -4.10 -19.44 31.19
N TYR A 425 -4.50 -19.66 32.45
CA TYR A 425 -5.25 -18.68 33.28
C TYR A 425 -4.37 -17.79 34.13
#